data_AF-A0AAV9U582-F1
#
_entry.id   AF-A0AAV9U582-F1
#
_cell.length_a   1.000
_cell.length_b   1.000
_cell.length_c   1.000
_cell.angle_alpha   90.00
_cell.angle_beta   90.00
_cell.angle_gamma   90.00
#
_symmetry.space_group_name_H-M   'P 1'
#
loop_
_entity.id
_entity.type
_entity.pdbx_description
1 polymer ?
#
loop_
_entity_poly.entity_id
_entity_poly.type
_entity_poly.pdbx_seq_one_letter_code
_entity_poly.pdbx_strand_id
1 'polypeptide(L)'
;MKQVSIALLALAAAGTANAQAQPWGQCGGSGWTGPTSCVSGWTCQYSNEWYSQCVQSSGGTTAGTTAATTKTTTTKTSSTKTTKSTTTKTTKTSVPATPPTNVPASAGSTSYPTPVLVSAGQVFDGKMLKYDRNPSSCQGQKETDEAAAMFIVESGGTVKNVIIGPDQGEGIHCRGPCRLENVWWISVCEDAATFKQTSGDSYVVGGGAFGASDKIFQFNGRGTVHISGFYAKDYGKVSRSCGDCTNNGGPRHFVIENVTAVDGGPLCGVNTNYGDTCRISNSCQNKGKDCDRYQGVVKGNGSSKKLGTGPDGVSCFVSGLTTNCS
;
A
#
# COMPACT_ATOMS: atom_id res chain seq x y z
N MET A 1 36.64 17.32 -65.91
CA MET A 1 37.13 16.05 -65.34
C MET A 1 37.59 16.30 -63.92
N LYS A 2 37.20 15.41 -62.99
CA LYS A 2 37.65 15.27 -61.58
C LYS A 2 37.04 16.27 -60.58
N GLN A 3 36.52 15.90 -59.42
CA GLN A 3 36.17 14.61 -58.81
C GLN A 3 35.26 14.95 -57.62
N VAL A 4 34.09 14.32 -57.51
CA VAL A 4 33.19 14.43 -56.36
C VAL A 4 33.75 13.57 -55.23
N SER A 5 34.00 14.14 -54.05
CA SER A 5 34.39 13.40 -52.85
C SER A 5 33.28 13.51 -51.80
N ILE A 6 32.51 12.43 -51.65
CA ILE A 6 31.52 12.24 -50.60
C ILE A 6 32.26 11.69 -49.37
N ALA A 7 32.31 12.46 -48.30
CA ALA A 7 32.80 11.99 -47.00
C ALA A 7 31.67 11.25 -46.27
N LEU A 8 31.77 9.92 -46.18
CA LEU A 8 30.98 9.13 -45.24
C LEU A 8 31.45 9.44 -43.81
N LEU A 9 30.62 10.10 -43.00
CA LEU A 9 30.74 10.05 -41.54
C LEU A 9 30.09 8.74 -41.07
N ALA A 10 30.92 7.78 -40.65
CA ALA A 10 30.46 6.59 -39.97
C ALA A 10 29.95 6.96 -38.56
N LEU A 11 28.65 6.73 -38.33
CA LEU A 11 28.00 6.90 -37.02
C LEU A 11 28.49 5.77 -36.10
N ALA A 12 29.23 6.10 -35.05
CA ALA A 12 29.60 5.16 -34.00
C ALA A 12 28.34 4.80 -33.18
N ALA A 13 27.80 3.60 -33.38
CA ALA A 13 26.79 3.05 -32.50
C ALA A 13 27.45 2.66 -31.16
N ALA A 14 27.29 3.51 -30.14
CA ALA A 14 27.56 3.13 -28.76
C ALA A 14 26.54 2.04 -28.40
N GLY A 15 26.98 0.79 -28.32
CA GLY A 15 26.18 -0.28 -27.76
C GLY A 15 25.83 0.06 -26.31
N THR A 16 24.56 0.32 -26.04
CA THR A 16 24.05 0.39 -24.67
C THR A 16 24.19 -1.00 -24.07
N ALA A 17 25.15 -1.17 -23.16
CA ALA A 17 25.13 -2.30 -22.25
C ALA A 17 23.80 -2.23 -21.48
N ASN A 18 22.83 -3.10 -21.82
CA ASN A 18 21.62 -3.25 -21.02
C ASN A 18 22.05 -3.84 -19.67
N ALA A 19 22.42 -2.98 -18.73
CA ALA A 19 22.69 -3.34 -17.35
C ALA A 19 21.47 -4.05 -16.78
N GLN A 20 21.63 -5.16 -16.05
CA GLN A 20 20.49 -5.90 -15.53
C GLN A 20 19.54 -5.00 -14.72
N ALA A 21 18.23 -5.19 -14.90
CA ALA A 21 17.21 -4.51 -14.11
C ALA A 21 17.42 -4.85 -12.63
N GLN A 22 17.49 -3.79 -11.83
CA GLN A 22 17.65 -3.89 -10.38
C GLN A 22 16.43 -4.56 -9.75
N PRO A 23 16.54 -5.06 -8.50
CA PRO A 23 15.41 -5.57 -7.73
C PRO A 23 14.16 -4.69 -7.83
N TRP A 24 13.01 -5.27 -8.20
CA TRP A 24 11.72 -4.57 -8.42
C TRP A 24 11.72 -3.50 -9.53
N GLY A 25 12.79 -3.38 -10.32
CA GLY A 25 12.83 -2.55 -11.51
C GLY A 25 12.00 -3.12 -12.66
N GLN A 26 11.59 -2.25 -13.59
CA GLN A 26 10.94 -2.68 -14.82
C GLN A 26 11.93 -3.48 -15.68
N CYS A 27 11.47 -4.62 -16.19
CA CYS A 27 12.24 -5.54 -17.01
C CYS A 27 11.53 -5.94 -18.32
N GLY A 28 10.44 -5.27 -18.65
CA GLY A 28 9.66 -5.54 -19.86
C GLY A 28 8.39 -4.71 -19.93
N GLY A 29 7.65 -4.87 -21.03
CA GLY A 29 6.46 -4.11 -21.35
C GLY A 29 6.54 -3.50 -22.75
N SER A 30 5.39 -3.30 -23.38
CA SER A 30 5.27 -2.64 -24.69
C SER A 30 5.86 -1.23 -24.62
N GLY A 31 6.79 -0.92 -25.53
CA GLY A 31 7.53 0.34 -25.56
C GLY A 31 8.73 0.44 -24.59
N TRP A 32 9.01 -0.57 -23.76
CA TRP A 32 10.17 -0.57 -22.85
C TRP A 32 11.48 -0.75 -23.62
N THR A 33 12.40 0.22 -23.50
CA THR A 33 13.73 0.19 -24.13
C THR A 33 14.86 -0.10 -23.14
N GLY A 34 14.52 -0.31 -21.86
CA GLY A 34 15.48 -0.59 -20.81
C GLY A 34 15.88 -2.06 -20.69
N PRO A 35 16.46 -2.46 -19.54
CA PRO A 35 16.93 -3.83 -19.34
C PRO A 35 15.79 -4.85 -19.39
N THR A 36 16.03 -6.02 -20.00
CA THR A 36 15.06 -7.11 -20.09
C THR A 36 15.37 -8.31 -19.21
N SER A 37 16.51 -8.26 -18.52
CA SER A 37 16.99 -9.30 -17.61
C SER A 37 17.22 -8.72 -16.24
N CYS A 38 16.81 -9.43 -15.20
CA CYS A 38 16.97 -9.00 -13.81
C CYS A 38 18.35 -9.39 -13.27
N VAL A 39 18.81 -8.70 -12.22
CA VAL A 39 20.01 -9.09 -11.47
C VAL A 39 19.87 -10.52 -10.91
N SER A 40 20.99 -11.16 -10.60
CA SER A 40 21.02 -12.53 -10.07
C SER A 40 20.08 -12.70 -8.86
N GLY A 41 19.28 -13.77 -8.87
CA GLY A 41 18.28 -14.06 -7.83
C GLY A 41 16.91 -13.41 -8.06
N TRP A 42 16.73 -12.69 -9.17
CA TRP A 42 15.49 -12.03 -9.56
C TRP A 42 15.02 -12.52 -10.92
N THR A 43 13.71 -12.64 -11.09
CA THR A 43 13.09 -13.10 -12.34
C THR A 43 12.22 -11.99 -12.89
N CYS A 44 12.32 -11.73 -14.19
CA CYS A 44 11.42 -10.81 -14.85
C CYS A 44 10.04 -11.44 -14.94
N GLN A 45 9.12 -11.01 -14.07
CA GLN A 45 7.75 -11.50 -14.07
C GLN A 45 6.88 -10.56 -14.90
N TYR A 46 6.20 -11.14 -15.88
CA TYR A 46 5.15 -10.45 -16.63
C TYR A 46 4.05 -10.00 -15.68
N SER A 47 3.71 -8.71 -15.70
CA SER A 47 2.58 -8.15 -14.94
C SER A 47 1.43 -7.82 -15.87
N ASN A 48 1.67 -6.97 -16.88
CA ASN A 48 0.70 -6.62 -17.91
C ASN A 48 1.42 -6.24 -19.21
N GLU A 49 0.64 -5.92 -20.25
CA GLU A 49 1.14 -5.60 -21.59
C GLU A 49 2.21 -4.51 -21.59
N TRP A 50 2.10 -3.52 -20.70
CA TRP A 50 2.96 -2.34 -20.64
C TRP A 50 4.06 -2.46 -19.58
N TYR A 51 4.03 -3.50 -18.74
CA TYR A 51 4.92 -3.60 -17.59
C TYR A 51 5.24 -5.05 -17.19
N SER A 52 6.52 -5.35 -17.06
CA SER A 52 7.05 -6.54 -16.39
C SER A 52 8.07 -6.10 -15.35
N GLN A 53 8.15 -6.79 -14.21
CA GLN A 53 8.97 -6.38 -13.07
C GLN A 53 9.91 -7.48 -12.62
N CYS A 54 11.11 -7.10 -12.19
CA CYS A 54 12.00 -8.01 -11.49
C CYS A 54 11.44 -8.32 -10.11
N VAL A 55 11.02 -9.57 -9.90
CA VAL A 55 10.52 -10.04 -8.60
C VAL A 55 11.44 -11.12 -8.04
N GLN A 56 11.42 -11.32 -6.73
CA GLN A 56 12.10 -12.46 -6.12
C GLN A 56 11.41 -13.76 -6.53
N SER A 57 12.15 -14.66 -7.16
CA SER A 57 11.70 -16.05 -7.22
C SER A 57 11.67 -16.59 -5.79
N SER A 58 10.49 -16.92 -5.30
CA SER A 58 10.30 -17.64 -4.04
C SER A 58 10.89 -19.05 -4.18
N GLY A 59 12.19 -19.18 -3.92
CA GLY A 59 12.92 -20.45 -3.96
C GLY A 59 14.43 -20.23 -4.12
N GLY A 60 15.14 -19.99 -3.02
CA GLY A 60 16.59 -20.03 -3.01
C GLY A 60 17.11 -21.47 -2.89
N THR A 61 17.95 -21.90 -3.84
CA THR A 61 19.32 -22.43 -3.67
C THR A 61 19.70 -23.52 -4.68
N THR A 62 20.86 -23.27 -5.29
CA THR A 62 21.85 -24.21 -5.86
C THR A 62 21.56 -24.85 -7.22
N ALA A 63 22.58 -24.70 -8.08
CA ALA A 63 22.75 -25.30 -9.39
C ALA A 63 22.60 -26.83 -9.39
N GLY A 64 21.98 -27.36 -10.45
CA GLY A 64 21.90 -28.78 -10.75
C GLY A 64 21.48 -28.99 -12.20
N THR A 65 22.37 -29.63 -12.95
CA THR A 65 22.40 -29.83 -14.40
C THR A 65 21.38 -30.85 -14.94
N THR A 66 20.97 -30.66 -16.20
CA THR A 66 20.49 -31.66 -17.19
C THR A 66 19.17 -32.41 -16.96
N ALA A 67 18.19 -32.21 -17.85
CA ALA A 67 17.97 -33.05 -19.05
C ALA A 67 16.50 -32.97 -19.49
N ALA A 68 16.30 -32.78 -20.80
CA ALA A 68 15.01 -32.76 -21.48
C ALA A 68 14.41 -34.17 -21.61
N THR A 69 13.08 -34.32 -21.54
CA THR A 69 12.34 -35.30 -22.35
C THR A 69 10.86 -34.89 -22.53
N THR A 70 10.34 -35.30 -23.67
CA THR A 70 9.15 -34.89 -24.44
C THR A 70 7.80 -35.39 -23.88
N LYS A 71 6.74 -34.64 -24.24
CA LYS A 71 5.29 -34.91 -24.12
C LYS A 71 4.86 -36.37 -24.35
N THR A 72 3.77 -36.80 -23.70
CA THR A 72 2.54 -37.31 -24.37
C THR A 72 1.33 -37.27 -23.42
N THR A 73 0.23 -36.80 -23.98
CA THR A 73 -1.08 -36.55 -23.40
C THR A 73 -1.92 -37.85 -23.31
N THR A 74 -2.53 -38.13 -22.16
CA THR A 74 -3.71 -39.01 -22.08
C THR A 74 -4.77 -38.40 -21.18
N THR A 75 -5.91 -38.11 -21.78
CA THR A 75 -7.16 -37.67 -21.17
C THR A 75 -7.82 -38.84 -20.43
N LYS A 76 -8.15 -38.66 -19.15
CA LYS A 76 -9.22 -39.43 -18.50
C LYS A 76 -9.88 -38.64 -17.37
N THR A 77 -11.17 -38.41 -17.58
CA THR A 77 -12.21 -37.96 -16.66
C THR A 77 -12.30 -38.88 -15.43
N SER A 78 -12.41 -38.34 -14.22
CA SER A 78 -13.26 -38.88 -13.14
C SER A 78 -13.17 -38.09 -11.82
N SER A 79 -14.35 -37.65 -11.35
CA SER A 79 -14.80 -37.58 -9.95
C SER A 79 -14.17 -36.58 -8.97
N THR A 80 -15.02 -35.64 -8.60
CA THR A 80 -15.04 -34.81 -7.39
C THR A 80 -14.84 -35.65 -6.12
N LYS A 81 -13.75 -35.40 -5.39
CA LYS A 81 -13.61 -35.76 -3.98
C LYS A 81 -13.40 -34.50 -3.15
N THR A 82 -14.38 -34.25 -2.29
CA THR A 82 -14.45 -33.23 -1.25
C THR A 82 -13.27 -33.38 -0.30
N THR A 83 -12.29 -32.47 -0.41
CA THR A 83 -11.21 -32.33 0.57
C THR A 83 -11.68 -31.48 1.74
N LYS A 84 -11.66 -32.12 2.91
CA LYS A 84 -11.97 -31.53 4.21
C LYS A 84 -10.97 -30.41 4.49
N SER A 85 -11.49 -29.18 4.62
CA SER A 85 -10.73 -27.98 4.94
C SER A 85 -9.93 -28.21 6.23
N THR A 86 -8.60 -28.26 6.10
CA THR A 86 -7.69 -28.30 7.24
C THR A 86 -7.51 -26.87 7.69
N THR A 87 -8.14 -26.50 8.81
CA THR A 87 -8.07 -25.17 9.39
C THR A 87 -6.64 -24.91 9.84
N THR A 88 -5.86 -24.19 9.02
CA THR A 88 -4.55 -23.67 9.42
C THR A 88 -4.82 -22.64 10.52
N LYS A 89 -4.44 -23.00 11.75
CA LYS A 89 -4.53 -22.13 12.92
C LYS A 89 -3.50 -21.03 12.75
N THR A 90 -3.91 -19.89 12.18
CA THR A 90 -3.09 -18.69 12.07
C THR A 90 -2.72 -18.26 13.49
N THR A 91 -1.45 -18.40 13.84
CA THR A 91 -0.87 -17.81 15.05
C THR A 91 -1.13 -16.31 14.99
N LYS A 92 -2.02 -15.82 15.85
CA LYS A 92 -2.18 -14.38 16.10
C LYS A 92 -0.84 -13.88 16.65
N THR A 93 -0.08 -13.18 15.83
CA THR A 93 1.06 -12.38 16.30
C THR A 93 0.52 -11.44 17.38
N SER A 94 0.99 -11.59 18.61
CA SER A 94 0.59 -10.74 19.73
C SER A 94 1.08 -9.31 19.46
N VAL A 95 0.17 -8.42 19.10
CA VAL A 95 0.45 -6.98 19.02
C VAL A 95 0.75 -6.49 20.44
N PRO A 96 1.88 -5.79 20.68
CA PRO A 96 2.19 -5.20 21.98
C PRO A 96 1.05 -4.30 22.46
N ALA A 97 0.77 -4.30 23.77
CA ALA A 97 -0.32 -3.52 24.38
C ALA A 97 -0.16 -1.99 24.18
N THR A 98 1.04 -1.53 23.86
CA THR A 98 1.32 -0.14 23.48
C THR A 98 2.20 -0.16 22.22
N PRO A 99 1.80 0.55 21.14
CA PRO A 99 2.59 0.60 19.93
C PRO A 99 3.90 1.38 20.15
N PRO A 100 4.98 1.03 19.43
CA PRO A 100 6.22 1.82 19.45
C PRO A 100 5.95 3.25 18.98
N THR A 101 6.56 4.24 19.65
CA THR A 101 6.35 5.67 19.36
C THR A 101 7.40 6.29 18.44
N ASN A 102 8.52 5.60 18.24
CA ASN A 102 9.64 6.07 17.42
C ASN A 102 9.77 5.23 16.15
N VAL A 103 10.13 5.91 15.06
CA VAL A 103 10.52 5.25 13.81
C VAL A 103 11.71 4.33 14.08
N PRO A 104 11.66 3.04 13.71
CA PRO A 104 12.78 2.14 13.86
C PRO A 104 13.98 2.59 13.02
N ALA A 105 15.18 2.16 13.42
CA ALA A 105 16.38 2.38 12.62
C ALA A 105 16.23 1.76 11.23
N SER A 106 16.54 2.55 10.20
CA SER A 106 16.53 2.09 8.82
C SER A 106 17.71 1.16 8.54
N ALA A 107 17.48 0.09 7.80
CA ALA A 107 18.50 -0.84 7.31
C ALA A 107 19.26 -0.33 6.07
N GLY A 108 18.90 0.86 5.57
CA GLY A 108 19.46 1.47 4.36
C GLY A 108 18.39 2.27 3.61
N SER A 109 18.76 2.93 2.53
CA SER A 109 17.81 3.72 1.73
C SER A 109 17.82 3.27 0.28
N THR A 110 16.65 3.30 -0.36
CA THR A 110 16.46 3.06 -1.79
C THR A 110 15.45 4.05 -2.35
N SER A 111 15.53 4.32 -3.65
CA SER A 111 14.62 5.23 -4.34
C SER A 111 14.22 4.69 -5.71
N TYR A 112 12.97 4.90 -6.11
CA TYR A 112 12.43 4.42 -7.38
C TYR A 112 11.82 5.57 -8.20
N PRO A 113 11.88 5.52 -9.55
CA PRO A 113 11.23 6.52 -10.41
C PRO A 113 9.74 6.24 -10.64
N THR A 114 9.27 5.00 -10.44
CA THR A 114 7.85 4.59 -10.54
C THR A 114 7.41 3.83 -9.28
N PRO A 115 6.09 3.78 -8.95
CA PRO A 115 5.62 3.04 -7.79
C PRO A 115 6.04 1.57 -7.86
N VAL A 116 6.33 0.99 -6.71
CA VAL A 116 6.60 -0.46 -6.62
C VAL A 116 5.27 -1.19 -6.63
N LEU A 117 5.04 -2.00 -7.67
CA LEU A 117 3.86 -2.86 -7.74
C LEU A 117 4.06 -4.11 -6.85
N VAL A 118 3.10 -4.37 -5.98
CA VAL A 118 2.98 -5.63 -5.24
C VAL A 118 1.82 -6.42 -5.84
N SER A 119 2.18 -7.42 -6.65
CA SER A 119 1.23 -8.28 -7.36
C SER A 119 0.26 -9.00 -6.42
N ALA A 120 -0.87 -9.46 -6.98
CA ALA A 120 -1.93 -10.08 -6.21
C ALA A 120 -1.42 -11.26 -5.37
N GLY A 121 -1.75 -11.26 -4.08
CA GLY A 121 -1.33 -12.28 -3.11
C GLY A 121 0.16 -12.31 -2.77
N GLN A 122 0.99 -11.42 -3.34
CA GLN A 122 2.43 -11.42 -3.07
C GLN A 122 2.79 -10.60 -1.84
N VAL A 123 3.94 -10.93 -1.26
CA VAL A 123 4.49 -10.23 -0.09
C VAL A 123 5.73 -9.46 -0.53
N PHE A 124 5.71 -8.15 -0.31
CA PHE A 124 6.89 -7.30 -0.35
C PHE A 124 7.43 -7.12 1.07
N ASP A 125 8.63 -7.65 1.32
CA ASP A 125 9.37 -7.41 2.57
C ASP A 125 10.47 -6.37 2.33
N GLY A 126 10.26 -5.17 2.85
CA GLY A 126 11.19 -4.06 2.70
C GLY A 126 12.40 -4.13 3.62
N LYS A 127 12.49 -5.14 4.50
CA LYS A 127 13.63 -5.36 5.41
C LYS A 127 14.04 -4.12 6.23
N MET A 128 13.08 -3.27 6.55
CA MET A 128 13.25 -1.96 7.21
C MET A 128 14.14 -0.98 6.45
N LEU A 129 14.25 -1.08 5.12
CA LEU A 129 14.82 0.00 4.32
C LEU A 129 13.86 1.20 4.27
N LYS A 130 14.44 2.39 4.06
CA LYS A 130 13.75 3.61 3.68
C LYS A 130 13.52 3.65 2.17
N TYR A 131 12.28 3.91 1.75
CA TYR A 131 11.84 3.97 0.37
C TYR A 131 11.36 5.38 0.04
N ASP A 132 11.94 5.96 -1.02
CA ASP A 132 11.59 7.27 -1.56
C ASP A 132 11.32 7.20 -3.08
N ARG A 133 10.77 8.27 -3.64
CA ARG A 133 10.66 8.46 -5.09
C ARG A 133 11.85 9.28 -5.58
N ASN A 134 12.34 8.98 -6.78
CA ASN A 134 13.37 9.78 -7.44
C ASN A 134 13.10 9.90 -8.95
N PRO A 135 12.72 11.10 -9.45
CA PRO A 135 12.54 12.34 -8.70
C PRO A 135 11.39 12.25 -7.69
N SER A 136 11.36 13.18 -6.72
CA SER A 136 10.27 13.30 -5.76
C SER A 136 8.93 13.47 -6.47
N SER A 137 7.92 12.72 -6.06
CA SER A 137 6.54 12.88 -6.55
C SER A 137 5.65 13.67 -5.57
N CYS A 138 6.18 14.05 -4.41
CA CYS A 138 5.43 14.82 -3.43
C CYS A 138 5.10 16.24 -3.93
N GLN A 139 3.82 16.60 -3.91
CA GLN A 139 3.32 17.94 -4.25
C GLN A 139 2.50 18.56 -3.09
N GLY A 140 2.75 18.11 -1.86
CA GLY A 140 1.98 18.46 -0.68
C GLY A 140 0.55 17.91 -0.74
N GLN A 141 -0.43 18.75 -0.41
CA GLN A 141 -1.86 18.38 -0.41
C GLN A 141 -2.53 18.55 -1.79
N LYS A 142 -1.75 18.74 -2.86
CA LYS A 142 -2.30 18.77 -4.20
C LYS A 142 -2.57 17.34 -4.63
N GLU A 143 -3.85 17.04 -4.84
CA GLU A 143 -4.31 15.74 -5.34
C GLU A 143 -3.51 15.31 -6.56
N THR A 144 -2.83 14.18 -6.43
CA THR A 144 -2.11 13.54 -7.53
C THR A 144 -2.84 12.26 -7.96
N ASP A 145 -2.19 11.42 -8.76
CA ASP A 145 -2.75 10.15 -9.18
C ASP A 145 -1.96 8.98 -8.58
N GLU A 146 -2.46 7.78 -8.79
CA GLU A 146 -1.85 6.55 -8.27
C GLU A 146 -0.39 6.35 -8.75
N ALA A 147 0.05 6.99 -9.85
CA ALA A 147 1.43 6.91 -10.31
C ALA A 147 2.41 7.70 -9.40
N ALA A 148 1.89 8.58 -8.53
CA ALA A 148 2.67 9.29 -7.52
C ALA A 148 2.85 8.47 -6.22
N ALA A 149 2.22 7.30 -6.08
CA ALA A 149 2.36 6.45 -4.91
C ALA A 149 3.78 5.86 -4.77
N MET A 150 4.15 5.46 -3.56
CA MET A 150 5.35 4.66 -3.33
C MET A 150 5.10 3.19 -3.66
N PHE A 151 3.93 2.66 -3.27
CA PHE A 151 3.53 1.29 -3.55
C PHE A 151 2.12 1.23 -4.12
N ILE A 152 1.92 0.34 -5.10
CA ILE A 152 0.60 -0.07 -5.57
C ILE A 152 0.44 -1.53 -5.17
N VAL A 153 -0.58 -1.85 -4.38
CA VAL A 153 -0.80 -3.18 -3.82
C VAL A 153 -2.08 -3.75 -4.41
N GLU A 154 -1.92 -4.81 -5.19
CA GLU A 154 -3.04 -5.57 -5.72
C GLU A 154 -3.73 -6.40 -4.64
N SER A 155 -4.93 -6.89 -4.94
CA SER A 155 -5.74 -7.70 -4.01
C SER A 155 -4.95 -8.87 -3.40
N GLY A 156 -5.03 -9.03 -2.09
CA GLY A 156 -4.30 -10.01 -1.29
C GLY A 156 -2.82 -9.69 -1.06
N GLY A 157 -2.30 -8.60 -1.64
CA GLY A 157 -0.91 -8.19 -1.49
C GLY A 157 -0.57 -7.73 -0.07
N THR A 158 0.69 -7.92 0.32
CA THR A 158 1.22 -7.48 1.61
C THR A 158 2.47 -6.62 1.42
N VAL A 159 2.53 -5.48 2.09
CA VAL A 159 3.76 -4.69 2.25
C VAL A 159 4.16 -4.78 3.72
N LYS A 160 5.40 -5.17 4.00
CA LYS A 160 5.88 -5.25 5.38
C LYS A 160 7.31 -4.77 5.57
N ASN A 161 7.59 -4.30 6.78
CA ASN A 161 8.91 -3.83 7.20
C ASN A 161 9.46 -2.75 6.25
N VAL A 162 8.72 -1.66 6.10
CA VAL A 162 9.07 -0.56 5.19
C VAL A 162 9.09 0.73 5.97
N ILE A 163 10.10 1.57 5.74
CA ILE A 163 10.07 2.98 6.12
C ILE A 163 9.83 3.78 4.83
N ILE A 164 8.83 4.64 4.81
CA ILE A 164 8.44 5.49 3.69
C ILE A 164 8.89 6.90 3.98
N GLY A 165 9.76 7.43 3.10
CA GLY A 165 10.31 8.77 3.20
C GLY A 165 9.38 9.89 2.68
N PRO A 166 9.85 11.14 2.70
CA PRO A 166 9.04 12.31 2.34
C PRO A 166 8.81 12.49 0.83
N ASP A 167 9.57 11.80 -0.04
CA ASP A 167 9.58 12.10 -1.48
C ASP A 167 8.44 11.41 -2.26
N GLN A 168 7.56 10.72 -1.56
CA GLN A 168 6.36 10.09 -2.10
C GLN A 168 5.16 11.05 -2.10
N GLY A 169 4.33 11.00 -3.14
CA GLY A 169 3.09 11.79 -3.20
C GLY A 169 1.93 11.12 -2.47
N GLU A 170 1.67 9.85 -2.79
CA GLU A 170 0.38 9.17 -2.54
C GLU A 170 0.50 7.87 -1.69
N GLY A 171 1.64 7.69 -1.04
CA GLY A 171 1.88 6.69 -0.01
C GLY A 171 1.75 5.27 -0.56
N ILE A 172 0.78 4.52 -0.05
CA ILE A 172 0.44 3.18 -0.54
C ILE A 172 -0.99 3.17 -1.06
N HIS A 173 -1.20 2.75 -2.31
CA HIS A 173 -2.54 2.51 -2.86
C HIS A 173 -2.86 1.01 -2.84
N CYS A 174 -3.86 0.62 -2.05
CA CYS A 174 -4.40 -0.73 -2.07
C CYS A 174 -5.60 -0.82 -3.02
N ARG A 175 -5.41 -1.44 -4.19
CA ARG A 175 -6.46 -1.62 -5.21
C ARG A 175 -7.52 -2.64 -4.78
N GLY A 176 -7.15 -3.62 -3.98
CA GLY A 176 -8.03 -4.59 -3.32
C GLY A 176 -7.73 -4.73 -1.83
N PRO A 177 -8.33 -5.74 -1.14
CA PRO A 177 -7.94 -6.10 0.22
C PRO A 177 -6.42 -6.27 0.33
N CYS A 178 -5.76 -5.60 1.26
CA CYS A 178 -4.31 -5.64 1.40
C CYS A 178 -3.88 -5.73 2.87
N ARG A 179 -2.59 -6.04 3.10
CA ARG A 179 -2.00 -6.01 4.44
C ARG A 179 -0.78 -5.09 4.46
N LEU A 180 -0.75 -4.16 5.39
CA LEU A 180 0.36 -3.26 5.66
C LEU A 180 0.88 -3.59 7.06
N GLU A 181 2.06 -4.21 7.16
CA GLU A 181 2.58 -4.74 8.42
C GLU A 181 3.90 -4.07 8.79
N ASN A 182 3.96 -3.39 9.95
CA ASN A 182 5.16 -2.67 10.39
C ASN A 182 5.68 -1.70 9.30
N VAL A 183 4.78 -0.84 8.81
CA VAL A 183 5.08 0.21 7.82
C VAL A 183 5.12 1.57 8.52
N TRP A 184 6.16 2.35 8.23
CA TRP A 184 6.46 3.60 8.91
C TRP A 184 6.54 4.77 7.93
N TRP A 185 5.62 5.73 8.00
CA TRP A 185 5.67 6.95 7.19
C TRP A 185 6.30 8.07 8.00
N ILE A 186 7.54 8.44 7.68
CA ILE A 186 8.28 9.45 8.45
C ILE A 186 7.82 10.88 8.15
N SER A 187 7.15 11.09 7.01
CA SER A 187 6.49 12.33 6.62
C SER A 187 5.45 12.01 5.56
N VAL A 188 4.18 12.15 5.89
CA VAL A 188 3.08 11.97 4.93
C VAL A 188 2.95 13.22 4.07
N CYS A 189 2.95 13.05 2.75
CA CYS A 189 2.81 14.15 1.79
C CYS A 189 1.33 14.54 1.59
N GLU A 190 0.55 13.67 0.94
CA GLU A 190 -0.90 13.79 0.79
C GLU A 190 -1.60 12.89 1.81
N ASP A 191 -1.60 11.58 1.55
CA ASP A 191 -2.13 10.51 2.40
C ASP A 191 -1.06 9.41 2.61
N ALA A 192 -1.12 8.68 3.73
CA ALA A 192 -0.18 7.58 3.99
C ALA A 192 -0.59 6.30 3.23
N ALA A 193 -1.88 5.96 3.26
CA ALA A 193 -2.41 4.89 2.42
C ALA A 193 -3.87 5.12 2.03
N THR A 194 -4.20 4.69 0.81
CA THR A 194 -5.53 4.80 0.21
C THR A 194 -6.08 3.41 -0.11
N PHE A 195 -7.21 3.07 0.51
CA PHE A 195 -7.90 1.79 0.36
C PHE A 195 -9.03 1.90 -0.67
N LYS A 196 -8.95 1.09 -1.74
CA LYS A 196 -9.85 1.15 -2.90
C LYS A 196 -10.61 -0.16 -3.14
N GLN A 197 -10.50 -1.13 -2.22
CA GLN A 197 -11.18 -2.42 -2.32
C GLN A 197 -12.69 -2.26 -2.57
N THR A 198 -13.28 -3.12 -3.39
CA THR A 198 -14.73 -3.09 -3.66
C THR A 198 -15.55 -3.86 -2.61
N SER A 199 -14.89 -4.69 -1.81
CA SER A 199 -15.40 -5.43 -0.66
C SER A 199 -14.23 -6.06 0.11
N GLY A 200 -14.51 -6.73 1.24
CA GLY A 200 -13.51 -7.44 2.03
C GLY A 200 -12.73 -6.55 2.99
N ASP A 201 -11.68 -7.13 3.58
CA ASP A 201 -10.97 -6.54 4.71
C ASP A 201 -9.51 -6.26 4.38
N SER A 202 -9.08 -5.02 4.63
CA SER A 202 -7.68 -4.62 4.62
C SER A 202 -7.16 -4.46 6.05
N TYR A 203 -5.86 -4.64 6.24
CA TYR A 203 -5.23 -4.68 7.56
C TYR A 203 -4.02 -3.77 7.62
N VAL A 204 -3.97 -2.92 8.64
CA VAL A 204 -2.78 -2.19 9.10
C VAL A 204 -2.41 -2.79 10.46
N VAL A 205 -1.21 -3.35 10.55
CA VAL A 205 -0.74 -4.08 11.73
C VAL A 205 0.63 -3.57 12.15
N GLY A 206 0.71 -2.87 13.28
CA GLY A 206 1.94 -2.21 13.69
C GLY A 206 2.26 -0.99 12.82
N GLY A 207 3.44 -0.42 13.04
CA GLY A 207 3.93 0.72 12.28
C GLY A 207 3.49 2.07 12.84
N GLY A 208 3.75 3.13 12.09
CA GLY A 208 3.33 4.47 12.48
C GLY A 208 3.43 5.51 11.37
N ALA A 209 2.78 6.65 11.55
CA ALA A 209 2.85 7.76 10.61
C ALA A 209 2.96 9.11 11.30
N PHE A 210 3.71 9.99 10.65
CA PHE A 210 4.06 11.33 11.14
C PHE A 210 3.73 12.39 10.08
N GLY A 211 3.24 13.56 10.53
CA GLY A 211 3.13 14.76 9.70
C GLY A 211 2.03 14.74 8.64
N ALA A 212 0.95 13.98 8.84
CA ALA A 212 -0.15 13.88 7.88
C ALA A 212 -1.13 15.05 8.00
N SER A 213 -0.95 16.10 7.19
CA SER A 213 -1.70 17.36 7.31
C SER A 213 -3.24 17.19 7.34
N ASP A 214 -3.80 16.27 6.55
CA ASP A 214 -5.24 15.95 6.57
C ASP A 214 -5.56 14.56 7.13
N LYS A 215 -5.08 13.49 6.51
CA LYS A 215 -5.44 12.12 6.89
C LYS A 215 -4.31 11.14 6.64
N ILE A 216 -4.21 10.14 7.51
CA ILE A 216 -3.25 9.04 7.35
C ILE A 216 -3.86 8.00 6.41
N PHE A 217 -5.05 7.49 6.73
CA PHE A 217 -5.73 6.46 5.97
C PHE A 217 -7.00 6.96 5.29
N GLN A 218 -6.97 6.99 3.95
CA GLN A 218 -8.13 7.30 3.13
C GLN A 218 -8.84 6.01 2.73
N PHE A 219 -10.17 5.94 2.91
CA PHE A 219 -10.97 4.80 2.46
C PHE A 219 -11.98 5.22 1.38
N ASN A 220 -11.64 4.94 0.13
CA ASN A 220 -12.47 5.22 -1.05
C ASN A 220 -13.40 4.04 -1.38
N GLY A 221 -12.93 2.82 -1.09
CA GLY A 221 -13.59 1.55 -1.38
C GLY A 221 -14.81 1.20 -0.52
N ARG A 222 -15.02 -0.09 -0.24
CA ARG A 222 -16.08 -0.66 0.59
C ARG A 222 -15.53 -1.83 1.41
N GLY A 223 -16.25 -2.22 2.48
CA GLY A 223 -15.80 -3.27 3.40
C GLY A 223 -15.12 -2.70 4.64
N THR A 224 -14.09 -3.36 5.16
CA THR A 224 -13.47 -3.00 6.45
C THR A 224 -11.98 -2.70 6.31
N VAL A 225 -11.51 -1.70 7.06
CA VAL A 225 -10.08 -1.51 7.32
C VAL A 225 -9.84 -1.71 8.82
N HIS A 226 -9.02 -2.70 9.15
CA HIS A 226 -8.56 -2.98 10.50
C HIS A 226 -7.25 -2.27 10.74
N ILE A 227 -7.15 -1.50 11.82
CA ILE A 227 -5.94 -0.76 12.21
C ILE A 227 -5.60 -1.20 13.63
N SER A 228 -4.45 -1.87 13.78
CA SER A 228 -4.06 -2.48 15.04
C SER A 228 -2.62 -2.16 15.40
N GLY A 229 -2.36 -1.77 16.66
CA GLY A 229 -1.00 -1.53 17.15
C GLY A 229 -0.27 -0.40 16.42
N PHE A 230 -0.98 0.62 15.96
CA PHE A 230 -0.43 1.70 15.15
C PHE A 230 -0.13 2.95 15.99
N TYR A 231 0.95 3.66 15.67
CA TYR A 231 1.27 4.95 16.26
C TYR A 231 1.06 6.11 15.27
N ALA A 232 0.36 7.15 15.68
CA ALA A 232 0.14 8.35 14.86
C ALA A 232 0.57 9.60 15.61
N LYS A 233 1.32 10.48 14.95
CA LYS A 233 1.71 11.78 15.50
C LYS A 233 1.63 12.89 14.47
N ASP A 234 1.22 14.09 14.89
CA ASP A 234 1.14 15.29 14.04
C ASP A 234 0.29 15.04 12.79
N TYR A 235 -1.02 14.86 12.96
CA TYR A 235 -1.91 14.43 11.89
C TYR A 235 -3.30 15.07 11.95
N GLY A 236 -4.02 15.14 10.82
CA GLY A 236 -5.40 15.63 10.80
C GLY A 236 -6.42 14.58 11.27
N LYS A 237 -6.42 13.38 10.70
CA LYS A 237 -7.29 12.24 11.06
C LYS A 237 -6.53 10.92 10.86
N VAL A 238 -6.68 9.94 11.75
CA VAL A 238 -6.05 8.63 11.52
C VAL A 238 -6.73 7.93 10.34
N SER A 239 -8.05 7.91 10.27
CA SER A 239 -8.76 7.36 9.12
C SER A 239 -9.99 8.17 8.71
N ARG A 240 -10.31 8.16 7.41
CA ARG A 240 -11.48 8.85 6.87
C ARG A 240 -12.13 8.04 5.76
N SER A 241 -13.42 7.75 5.92
CA SER A 241 -14.29 7.32 4.82
C SER A 241 -14.45 8.49 3.85
N CYS A 242 -14.31 8.27 2.54
CA CYS A 242 -14.38 9.37 1.57
C CYS A 242 -15.67 10.19 1.71
N GLY A 243 -15.56 11.50 1.90
CA GLY A 243 -16.71 12.38 2.15
C GLY A 243 -17.50 12.74 0.89
N ASP A 244 -16.82 12.83 -0.25
CA ASP A 244 -17.32 13.42 -1.49
C ASP A 244 -16.75 12.76 -2.75
N CYS A 245 -16.49 11.45 -2.72
CA CYS A 245 -16.00 10.71 -3.87
C CYS A 245 -16.97 10.73 -5.07
N THR A 246 -16.47 10.56 -6.30
CA THR A 246 -17.30 10.59 -7.53
C THR A 246 -18.44 9.58 -7.52
N ASN A 247 -18.19 8.35 -7.08
CA ASN A 247 -19.22 7.33 -6.88
C ASN A 247 -19.37 7.04 -5.37
N ASN A 248 -19.59 8.10 -4.59
CA ASN A 248 -19.63 7.96 -3.14
C ASN A 248 -20.79 7.09 -2.67
N GLY A 249 -20.62 6.57 -1.47
CA GLY A 249 -21.55 5.64 -0.84
C GLY A 249 -20.82 4.85 0.23
N GLY A 250 -21.44 3.77 0.66
CA GLY A 250 -20.89 2.87 1.67
C GLY A 250 -21.53 1.48 1.57
N PRO A 251 -21.44 0.66 2.62
CA PRO A 251 -20.77 1.00 3.88
C PRO A 251 -19.24 0.88 3.81
N ARG A 252 -18.56 1.71 4.60
CA ARG A 252 -17.14 1.64 4.92
C ARG A 252 -16.95 1.51 6.43
N HIS A 253 -16.18 0.52 6.85
CA HIS A 253 -16.00 0.20 8.26
C HIS A 253 -14.54 0.36 8.69
N PHE A 254 -14.35 0.90 9.89
CA PHE A 254 -13.06 0.94 10.57
C PHE A 254 -13.13 0.13 11.86
N VAL A 255 -12.13 -0.71 12.09
CA VAL A 255 -11.90 -1.38 13.39
C VAL A 255 -10.52 -0.96 13.87
N ILE A 256 -10.46 -0.21 14.96
CA ILE A 256 -9.27 0.42 15.51
C ILE A 256 -9.00 -0.18 16.88
N GLU A 257 -7.84 -0.82 17.04
CA GLU A 257 -7.48 -1.54 18.26
C GLU A 257 -6.03 -1.24 18.66
N ASN A 258 -5.77 -0.95 19.94
CA ASN A 258 -4.41 -0.71 20.43
C ASN A 258 -3.66 0.39 19.65
N VAL A 259 -4.37 1.44 19.21
CA VAL A 259 -3.77 2.58 18.51
C VAL A 259 -3.46 3.68 19.49
N THR A 260 -2.27 4.28 19.39
CA THR A 260 -1.91 5.49 20.15
C THR A 260 -1.72 6.62 19.17
N ALA A 261 -2.46 7.70 19.39
CA ALA A 261 -2.44 8.85 18.50
C ALA A 261 -2.27 10.14 19.30
N VAL A 262 -1.31 10.96 18.89
CA VAL A 262 -0.83 12.14 19.63
C VAL A 262 -0.81 13.34 18.69
N ASP A 263 -1.10 14.54 19.19
CA ASP A 263 -1.00 15.79 18.43
C ASP A 263 -1.77 15.81 17.10
N GLY A 264 -2.94 15.20 17.07
CA GLY A 264 -3.78 15.19 15.87
C GLY A 264 -5.28 15.25 16.14
N GLY A 265 -6.09 14.98 15.12
CA GLY A 265 -7.55 14.94 15.21
C GLY A 265 -8.12 13.53 15.49
N PRO A 266 -9.33 13.20 15.00
CA PRO A 266 -10.02 11.98 15.37
C PRO A 266 -9.32 10.69 14.89
N LEU A 267 -9.57 9.58 15.57
CA LEU A 267 -9.12 8.26 15.11
C LEU A 267 -9.86 7.81 13.84
N CYS A 268 -11.11 8.21 13.66
CA CYS A 268 -11.86 7.90 12.44
C CYS A 268 -12.93 8.94 12.11
N GLY A 269 -13.23 9.11 10.81
CA GLY A 269 -14.36 9.88 10.31
C GLY A 269 -15.28 9.03 9.42
N VAL A 270 -16.54 8.85 9.82
CA VAL A 270 -17.52 7.97 9.15
C VAL A 270 -18.70 8.73 8.55
N ASN A 271 -19.21 8.30 7.40
CA ASN A 271 -20.42 8.87 6.79
C ASN A 271 -21.66 8.08 7.25
N THR A 272 -22.40 8.63 8.20
CA THR A 272 -23.48 7.88 8.87
C THR A 272 -24.65 7.57 7.94
N ASN A 273 -24.92 8.44 6.96
CA ASN A 273 -25.94 8.23 5.93
C ASN A 273 -25.61 7.11 4.94
N TYR A 274 -24.37 6.61 4.93
CA TYR A 274 -23.95 5.49 4.10
C TYR A 274 -23.78 4.17 4.88
N GLY A 275 -24.18 4.14 6.15
CA GLY A 275 -24.08 2.95 7.01
C GLY A 275 -22.66 2.64 7.47
N ASP A 276 -21.75 3.62 7.37
CA ASP A 276 -20.37 3.47 7.83
C ASP A 276 -20.33 3.24 9.34
N THR A 277 -19.35 2.45 9.80
CA THR A 277 -19.13 2.27 11.24
C THR A 277 -17.66 2.39 11.62
N CYS A 278 -17.42 2.85 12.84
CA CYS A 278 -16.11 2.89 13.46
C CYS A 278 -16.17 2.25 14.84
N ARG A 279 -15.33 1.25 15.07
CA ARG A 279 -15.21 0.54 16.34
C ARG A 279 -13.81 0.77 16.89
N ILE A 280 -13.72 1.47 18.01
CA ILE A 280 -12.46 1.80 18.67
C ILE A 280 -12.39 1.01 19.97
N SER A 281 -11.27 0.33 20.18
CA SER A 281 -10.99 -0.44 21.38
C SER A 281 -9.56 -0.23 21.87
N ASN A 282 -9.36 -0.18 23.19
CA ASN A 282 -8.05 -0.20 23.84
C ASN A 282 -7.04 0.80 23.26
N SER A 283 -7.52 1.98 22.84
CA SER A 283 -6.71 2.97 22.12
C SER A 283 -6.46 4.19 22.99
N CYS A 284 -5.51 5.04 22.60
CA CYS A 284 -5.24 6.31 23.23
C CYS A 284 -5.45 7.46 22.26
N GLN A 285 -6.31 8.40 22.63
CA GLN A 285 -6.48 9.68 21.95
C GLN A 285 -7.08 10.72 22.90
N ASN A 286 -6.70 12.00 22.75
CA ASN A 286 -7.24 13.11 23.52
C ASN A 286 -8.77 13.15 23.51
N LYS A 287 -9.34 13.64 24.62
CA LYS A 287 -10.79 13.70 24.83
C LYS A 287 -11.49 14.42 23.67
N GLY A 288 -12.57 13.82 23.16
CA GLY A 288 -13.37 14.36 22.05
C GLY A 288 -12.72 14.21 20.68
N LYS A 289 -11.73 13.33 20.54
CA LYS A 289 -11.07 13.00 19.26
C LYS A 289 -11.11 11.49 19.00
N ASP A 290 -12.14 10.80 19.48
CA ASP A 290 -12.36 9.40 19.17
C ASP A 290 -12.80 9.23 17.71
N CYS A 291 -14.00 9.68 17.38
CA CYS A 291 -14.64 9.50 16.08
C CYS A 291 -15.48 10.72 15.72
N ASP A 292 -15.44 11.08 14.44
CA ASP A 292 -16.30 12.11 13.88
C ASP A 292 -17.33 11.49 12.92
N ARG A 293 -18.55 12.03 12.97
CA ARG A 293 -19.70 11.59 12.19
C ARG A 293 -20.00 12.63 11.14
N TYR A 294 -20.22 12.20 9.90
CA TYR A 294 -20.42 13.06 8.75
C TYR A 294 -21.63 12.66 7.92
N GLN A 295 -22.18 13.61 7.20
CA GLN A 295 -22.99 13.40 6.01
C GLN A 295 -22.04 13.30 4.82
N GLY A 296 -21.95 12.12 4.20
CA GLY A 296 -21.29 11.93 2.92
C GLY A 296 -22.18 12.38 1.77
N VAL A 297 -21.56 12.87 0.69
CA VAL A 297 -22.21 13.30 -0.55
C VAL A 297 -21.53 12.66 -1.75
N VAL A 298 -22.20 12.65 -2.89
CA VAL A 298 -21.56 12.33 -4.18
C VAL A 298 -20.84 13.58 -4.68
N LYS A 299 -19.64 13.44 -5.27
CA LYS A 299 -18.86 14.59 -5.79
C LYS A 299 -19.72 15.47 -6.68
N GLY A 300 -19.65 16.78 -6.47
CA GLY A 300 -20.44 17.77 -7.21
C GLY A 300 -21.86 17.99 -6.68
N ASN A 301 -22.36 17.12 -5.79
CA ASN A 301 -23.70 17.25 -5.20
C ASN A 301 -23.65 17.88 -3.79
N GLY A 302 -22.87 18.97 -3.65
CA GLY A 302 -22.63 19.65 -2.37
C GLY A 302 -21.32 19.23 -1.71
N SER A 303 -21.22 19.49 -0.40
CA SER A 303 -20.02 19.18 0.41
C SER A 303 -20.34 18.25 1.57
N SER A 304 -19.39 17.40 1.94
CA SER A 304 -19.51 16.57 3.14
C SER A 304 -19.55 17.44 4.39
N LYS A 305 -20.50 17.19 5.29
CA LYS A 305 -20.73 18.00 6.48
C LYS A 305 -20.52 17.18 7.75
N LYS A 306 -19.76 17.71 8.71
CA LYS A 306 -19.67 17.11 10.06
C LYS A 306 -21.00 17.27 10.78
N LEU A 307 -21.53 16.15 11.28
CA LEU A 307 -22.79 16.05 12.03
C LEU A 307 -22.55 16.06 13.54
N GLY A 308 -21.43 15.51 13.99
CA GLY A 308 -21.07 15.46 15.40
C GLY A 308 -19.79 14.68 15.65
N THR A 309 -19.43 14.58 16.92
CA THR A 309 -18.26 13.86 17.44
C THR A 309 -18.72 12.86 18.50
N GLY A 310 -17.94 11.82 18.74
CA GLY A 310 -18.16 10.87 19.82
C GLY A 310 -19.07 9.69 19.47
N PRO A 311 -19.11 8.69 20.38
CA PRO A 311 -19.93 7.49 20.23
C PRO A 311 -21.41 7.84 20.20
N ASP A 312 -22.15 7.15 19.33
CA ASP A 312 -23.61 7.28 19.19
C ASP A 312 -24.34 5.92 19.31
N GLY A 313 -23.59 4.83 19.48
CA GLY A 313 -24.14 3.48 19.57
C GLY A 313 -24.67 2.92 18.25
N VAL A 314 -24.46 3.63 17.13
CA VAL A 314 -24.95 3.24 15.79
C VAL A 314 -23.82 3.20 14.78
N SER A 315 -23.12 4.32 14.61
CA SER A 315 -22.01 4.50 13.67
C SER A 315 -20.66 4.57 14.37
N CYS A 316 -20.61 4.96 15.63
CA CYS A 316 -19.39 4.99 16.42
C CYS A 316 -19.55 4.26 17.76
N PHE A 317 -18.61 3.34 18.00
CA PHE A 317 -18.52 2.50 19.19
C PHE A 317 -17.13 2.64 19.78
N VAL A 318 -17.06 2.94 21.08
CA VAL A 318 -15.79 3.18 21.79
C VAL A 318 -15.75 2.36 23.07
N SER A 319 -14.67 1.60 23.28
CA SER A 319 -14.37 0.92 24.53
C SER A 319 -12.88 1.05 24.88
N GLY A 320 -12.54 1.11 26.15
CA GLY A 320 -11.13 1.15 26.58
C GLY A 320 -10.31 2.32 26.01
N LEU A 321 -10.93 3.48 25.72
CA LEU A 321 -10.22 4.66 25.26
C LEU A 321 -9.58 5.39 26.45
N THR A 322 -8.29 5.68 26.33
CA THR A 322 -7.54 6.53 27.28
C THR A 322 -7.23 7.89 26.66
N THR A 323 -7.11 8.94 27.46
CA THR A 323 -6.98 10.34 26.97
C THR A 323 -5.69 11.05 27.35
N ASN A 324 -4.77 10.37 28.05
CA ASN A 324 -3.47 10.90 28.41
C ASN A 324 -2.42 10.14 27.60
N CYS A 325 -2.25 10.53 26.35
CA CYS A 325 -1.33 9.87 25.43
C CYS A 325 0.05 10.51 25.56
N SER A 326 1.06 9.68 25.81
CA SER A 326 2.47 10.07 25.93
C SER A 326 3.30 9.32 24.90
#